data_AF-J2ITK6-F1
#
_entry.id   AF-J2ITK6-F1
#
_cell.length_a   1.000
_cell.length_b   1.000
_cell.length_c   1.000
_cell.angle_alpha   90.00
_cell.angle_beta   90.00
_cell.angle_gamma   90.00
#
_symmetry.space_group_name_H-M   'P 1'
#
loop_
_entity.id
_entity.type
_entity.pdbx_description
1 polymer ?
#
loop_
_entity_poly.entity_id
_entity_poly.type
_entity_poly.pdbx_seq_one_letter_code
_entity_poly.pdbx_strand_id
1 'polypeptide(L)'
;MKKLNKCVFVLFLITGFMLTSCSSDDSNENTAEESTGDYWPTAVGNQWVLDQNGSESVMKIVSSEKINDDTYFKFDQFAGVGEEVSGGATVSIKKVKGDYYIKLNDIVFNSEGITGKITGYEFILLKDYLEANQTWTGSFSQETSYNIPNFPNIKMTSKYTGTILEKGVTATIKGVSYKDVIKFKIHQESKVEGEGAVSVDTEYWVAKDVGIIRSKTGDSVSELTSYIKK
;
A
#
# COMPACT_ATOMS: atom_id res chain seq x y z
N MET A 1 36.08 21.71 52.71
CA MET A 1 34.67 21.87 52.31
C MET A 1 34.35 20.75 51.33
N LYS A 2 33.30 19.92 51.41
CA LYS A 2 32.20 19.71 52.38
C LYS A 2 32.00 18.18 52.49
N LYS A 3 31.72 17.73 53.71
CA LYS A 3 31.47 16.32 54.07
C LYS A 3 30.05 15.91 53.68
N LEU A 4 29.90 14.68 53.18
CA LEU A 4 28.64 13.97 53.01
C LEU A 4 28.16 13.50 54.39
N ASN A 5 26.93 13.84 54.79
CA ASN A 5 26.29 13.28 55.99
C ASN A 5 24.87 12.82 55.68
N LYS A 6 24.56 11.66 56.26
CA LYS A 6 23.45 10.75 56.05
C LYS A 6 22.12 11.30 56.56
N CYS A 7 21.02 10.86 55.95
CA CYS A 7 19.83 10.44 56.70
C CYS A 7 19.14 9.28 55.99
N VAL A 8 19.19 8.13 56.67
CA VAL A 8 18.43 6.90 56.47
C VAL A 8 17.17 7.02 57.34
N PHE A 9 16.01 6.53 56.90
CA PHE A 9 15.06 5.75 57.74
C PHE A 9 14.01 5.06 56.82
N VAL A 10 14.12 3.75 56.58
CA VAL A 10 13.30 2.63 57.14
C VAL A 10 11.89 2.55 56.50
N LEU A 11 11.66 1.63 55.55
CA LEU A 11 11.23 0.22 55.69
C LEU A 11 9.76 0.04 56.12
N PHE A 12 8.92 -0.45 55.21
CA PHE A 12 7.79 -1.31 55.53
C PHE A 12 7.86 -2.56 54.65
N LEU A 13 7.61 -3.69 55.29
CA LEU A 13 7.90 -5.06 54.89
C LEU A 13 6.56 -5.83 54.87
N ILE A 14 6.52 -6.94 54.11
CA ILE A 14 5.67 -8.14 54.29
C ILE A 14 4.49 -8.32 53.30
N THR A 15 4.84 -9.05 52.23
CA THR A 15 4.22 -10.25 51.62
C THR A 15 2.71 -10.42 51.46
N GLY A 16 2.35 -10.81 50.23
CA GLY A 16 1.27 -11.76 49.94
C GLY A 16 1.59 -12.53 48.65
N PHE A 17 2.21 -13.70 48.79
CA PHE A 17 2.21 -14.75 47.76
C PHE A 17 0.83 -15.43 47.83
N MET A 18 0.09 -15.44 46.73
CA MET A 18 -0.97 -16.42 46.48
C MET A 18 -0.69 -17.01 45.10
N LEU A 19 -0.27 -18.27 45.09
CA LEU A 19 -0.27 -19.12 43.91
C LEU A 19 -1.73 -19.56 43.69
N THR A 20 -2.29 -19.31 42.51
CA THR A 20 -3.47 -20.02 42.04
C THR A 20 -3.18 -20.69 40.69
N SER A 21 -3.31 -22.01 40.73
CA SER A 21 -3.29 -23.04 39.71
C SER A 21 -3.43 -22.62 38.24
N CYS A 22 -2.57 -23.19 37.40
CA CYS A 22 -2.89 -23.49 36.00
C CYS A 22 -4.18 -24.32 35.94
N SER A 23 -5.10 -23.92 35.06
CA SER A 23 -5.93 -24.86 34.30
C SER A 23 -5.46 -24.77 32.87
N SER A 24 -4.94 -25.89 32.36
CA SER A 24 -4.55 -26.10 30.98
C SER A 24 -5.77 -26.29 30.08
N ASP A 25 -5.52 -26.00 28.80
CA ASP A 25 -6.30 -26.26 27.58
C ASP A 25 -7.54 -25.40 27.34
N ASP A 26 -7.41 -24.45 26.41
CA ASP A 26 -7.93 -24.72 25.06
C ASP A 26 -7.20 -23.87 24.01
N SER A 27 -6.82 -24.55 22.94
CA SER A 27 -6.34 -23.99 21.68
C SER A 27 -7.32 -22.95 21.16
N ASN A 28 -6.89 -21.68 21.10
CA ASN A 28 -7.55 -20.72 20.24
C ASN A 28 -6.54 -20.13 19.26
N GLU A 29 -6.90 -20.38 18.01
CA GLU A 29 -6.32 -19.94 16.76
C GLU A 29 -5.77 -18.52 16.85
N ASN A 30 -4.60 -18.33 16.23
CA ASN A 30 -4.10 -17.03 15.80
C ASN A 30 -5.19 -16.33 14.95
N THR A 31 -6.13 -15.68 15.61
CA THR A 31 -7.03 -14.74 14.96
C THR A 31 -6.29 -13.42 14.98
N ALA A 32 -5.75 -13.04 13.83
CA ALA A 32 -5.15 -11.72 13.63
C ALA A 32 -6.13 -10.67 14.16
N GLU A 33 -5.70 -9.88 15.15
CA GLU A 33 -6.49 -8.79 15.70
C GLU A 33 -6.88 -7.84 14.56
N GLU A 34 -8.16 -7.48 14.48
CA GLU A 34 -8.64 -6.49 13.52
C GLU A 34 -7.92 -5.17 13.74
N SER A 35 -7.30 -4.63 12.69
CA SER A 35 -6.62 -3.34 12.74
C SER A 35 -7.55 -2.25 13.25
N THR A 36 -7.23 -1.65 14.39
CA THR A 36 -7.99 -0.57 15.05
C THR A 36 -8.00 0.77 14.29
N GLY A 37 -7.44 0.81 13.08
CA GLY A 37 -7.39 1.96 12.17
C GLY A 37 -6.91 1.57 10.78
N ASP A 38 -7.18 2.39 9.77
CA ASP A 38 -6.81 2.09 8.37
C ASP A 38 -5.38 2.54 8.07
N TYR A 39 -4.58 1.65 7.46
CA TYR A 39 -3.26 2.03 6.95
C TYR A 39 -3.34 2.99 5.78
N TRP A 40 -4.41 2.92 4.99
CA TRP A 40 -4.70 3.91 3.97
C TRP A 40 -6.15 4.38 4.07
N PRO A 41 -6.41 5.50 4.77
CA PRO A 41 -7.76 6.02 4.94
C PRO A 41 -8.42 6.38 3.60
N THR A 42 -9.65 5.91 3.39
CA THR A 42 -10.41 6.11 2.16
C THR A 42 -11.65 6.98 2.40
N ALA A 43 -11.49 8.30 2.25
CA ALA A 43 -12.58 9.25 2.30
C ALA A 43 -12.42 10.29 1.19
N VAL A 44 -13.55 10.74 0.62
CA VAL A 44 -13.53 11.80 -0.40
C VAL A 44 -12.97 13.07 0.20
N GLY A 45 -11.99 13.66 -0.49
CA GLY A 45 -11.24 14.81 -0.03
C GLY A 45 -9.93 14.49 0.70
N ASN A 46 -9.64 13.22 0.99
CA ASN A 46 -8.29 12.82 1.41
C ASN A 46 -7.29 13.13 0.28
N GLN A 47 -6.12 13.61 0.65
CA GLN A 47 -5.11 14.09 -0.29
C GLN A 47 -3.70 13.80 0.22
N TRP A 48 -2.78 13.51 -0.70
CA TRP A 48 -1.37 13.27 -0.47
C TRP A 48 -0.54 14.08 -1.46
N VAL A 49 0.40 14.86 -0.96
CA VAL A 49 1.39 15.57 -1.78
C VAL A 49 2.69 14.79 -1.71
N LEU A 50 3.09 14.24 -2.85
CA LEU A 50 4.26 13.40 -3.00
C LEU A 50 5.33 14.15 -3.79
N ASP A 51 6.57 14.09 -3.35
CA ASP A 51 7.72 14.52 -4.11
C ASP A 51 8.32 13.32 -4.84
N GLN A 52 8.41 13.44 -6.16
CA GLN A 52 8.94 12.44 -7.09
C GLN A 52 10.19 13.03 -7.73
N ASN A 53 11.35 12.71 -7.16
CA ASN A 53 12.65 13.18 -7.64
C ASN A 53 12.74 14.72 -7.84
N GLY A 54 12.11 15.50 -6.96
CA GLY A 54 12.12 16.96 -6.99
C GLY A 54 10.87 17.60 -7.62
N SER A 55 9.94 16.80 -8.15
CA SER A 55 8.66 17.27 -8.70
C SER A 55 7.50 16.86 -7.80
N GLU A 56 6.65 17.82 -7.44
CA GLU A 56 5.47 17.52 -6.62
C GLU A 56 4.30 16.99 -7.46
N SER A 57 3.65 15.95 -6.94
CA SER A 57 2.41 15.37 -7.46
C SER A 57 1.37 15.29 -6.34
N VAL A 58 0.11 15.57 -6.65
CA VAL A 58 -0.98 15.66 -5.66
C VAL A 58 -2.02 14.58 -5.92
N MET A 59 -1.97 13.48 -5.19
CA MET A 59 -2.98 12.43 -5.28
C MET A 59 -4.16 12.76 -4.37
N LYS A 60 -5.40 12.80 -4.90
CA LYS A 60 -6.60 13.12 -4.11
C LYS A 60 -7.75 12.17 -4.43
N ILE A 61 -8.47 11.72 -3.40
CA ILE A 61 -9.73 11.02 -3.59
C ILE A 61 -10.81 12.05 -3.93
N VAL A 62 -11.37 11.97 -5.13
CA VAL A 62 -12.35 12.94 -5.64
C VAL A 62 -13.79 12.43 -5.67
N SER A 63 -13.98 11.12 -5.67
CA SER A 63 -15.31 10.52 -5.63
C SER A 63 -15.25 9.11 -5.08
N SER A 64 -16.42 8.55 -4.76
CA SER A 64 -16.59 7.13 -4.48
C SER A 64 -17.72 6.56 -5.32
N GLU A 65 -17.65 5.27 -5.58
CA GLU A 65 -18.65 4.50 -6.30
C GLU A 65 -18.84 3.16 -5.62
N LYS A 66 -20.09 2.76 -5.45
CA LYS A 66 -20.42 1.41 -4.97
C LYS A 66 -20.60 0.49 -6.18
N ILE A 67 -19.78 -0.55 -6.27
CA ILE A 67 -19.85 -1.58 -7.30
C ILE A 67 -20.15 -2.89 -6.59
N ASN A 68 -21.36 -3.44 -6.81
CA ASN A 68 -21.91 -4.52 -5.99
C ASN A 68 -21.97 -4.09 -4.51
N ASP A 69 -21.29 -4.80 -3.61
CA ASP A 69 -21.21 -4.48 -2.18
C ASP A 69 -19.95 -3.72 -1.77
N ASP A 70 -18.97 -3.58 -2.68
CA ASP A 70 -17.71 -2.91 -2.40
C ASP A 70 -17.78 -1.41 -2.76
N THR A 71 -17.17 -0.57 -1.93
CA THR A 71 -17.01 0.87 -2.22
C THR A 71 -15.60 1.13 -2.73
N TYR A 72 -15.53 1.71 -3.92
CA TYR A 72 -14.30 2.15 -4.56
C TYR A 72 -14.16 3.66 -4.42
N PHE A 73 -12.96 4.12 -4.09
CA PHE A 73 -12.62 5.53 -3.96
C PHE A 73 -11.67 5.93 -5.10
N LYS A 74 -12.10 6.87 -5.93
CA LYS A 74 -11.41 7.25 -7.17
C LYS A 74 -10.43 8.38 -6.90
N PHE A 75 -9.23 8.23 -7.44
CA PHE A 75 -8.22 9.29 -7.45
C PHE A 75 -8.39 10.21 -8.66
N ASP A 76 -8.02 11.49 -8.53
CA ASP A 76 -7.88 12.41 -9.66
C ASP A 76 -6.63 12.11 -10.49
N GLN A 77 -5.55 11.75 -9.81
CA GLN A 77 -4.31 11.23 -10.38
C GLN A 77 -3.71 10.22 -9.41
N PHE A 78 -2.90 9.30 -9.93
CA PHE A 78 -2.23 8.29 -9.14
C PHE A 78 -0.74 8.28 -9.43
N ALA A 79 0.06 8.49 -8.39
CA ALA A 79 1.51 8.44 -8.47
C ALA A 79 1.99 7.06 -8.95
N GLY A 80 2.82 7.02 -9.99
CA GLY A 80 3.39 5.78 -10.55
C GLY A 80 2.66 5.20 -11.76
N VAL A 81 1.55 5.81 -12.20
CA VAL A 81 1.06 5.62 -13.57
C VAL A 81 1.75 6.68 -14.42
N GLY A 82 2.68 6.27 -15.29
CA GLY A 82 3.55 7.19 -16.02
C GLY A 82 2.79 8.27 -16.81
N GLU A 83 3.43 9.44 -16.96
CA GLU A 83 2.93 10.58 -17.76
C GLU A 83 2.62 10.20 -19.22
N GLU A 84 3.14 9.06 -19.70
CA GLU A 84 2.95 8.55 -21.05
C GLU A 84 1.54 8.02 -21.34
N VAL A 85 0.69 7.83 -20.32
CA VAL A 85 -0.71 7.47 -20.52
C VAL A 85 -1.53 8.72 -20.80
N SER A 86 -1.41 9.23 -22.03
CA SER A 86 -2.33 10.21 -22.61
C SER A 86 -3.71 9.56 -22.82
N GLY A 87 -4.51 9.50 -21.74
CA GLY A 87 -5.82 8.84 -21.77
C GLY A 87 -6.63 8.85 -20.47
N GLY A 88 -6.15 9.49 -19.39
CA GLY A 88 -6.95 9.65 -18.17
C GLY A 88 -7.27 8.32 -17.47
N ALA A 89 -6.26 7.47 -17.26
CA ALA A 89 -6.41 6.23 -16.52
C ALA A 89 -7.04 6.53 -15.14
N THR A 90 -8.28 6.08 -14.93
CA THR A 90 -8.95 6.24 -13.64
C THR A 90 -8.47 5.14 -12.72
N VAL A 91 -7.81 5.53 -11.62
CA VAL A 91 -7.37 4.62 -10.57
C VAL A 91 -8.32 4.74 -9.38
N SER A 92 -8.69 3.61 -8.79
CA SER A 92 -9.50 3.54 -7.58
C SER A 92 -8.89 2.60 -6.55
N ILE A 93 -9.14 2.88 -5.28
CA ILE A 93 -8.80 1.99 -4.16
C ILE A 93 -10.07 1.46 -3.49
N LYS A 94 -10.04 0.19 -3.06
CA LYS A 94 -10.99 -0.33 -2.07
C LYS A 94 -10.24 -1.07 -0.97
N LYS A 95 -10.84 -1.13 0.22
CA LYS A 95 -10.37 -1.95 1.33
C LYS A 95 -11.43 -2.99 1.70
N VAL A 96 -11.04 -4.25 1.83
CA VAL A 96 -11.91 -5.34 2.33
C VAL A 96 -11.14 -6.13 3.37
N LYS A 97 -11.52 -6.04 4.65
CA LYS A 97 -10.93 -6.83 5.76
C LYS A 97 -9.39 -6.78 5.84
N GLY A 98 -8.79 -5.64 5.47
CA GLY A 98 -7.33 -5.44 5.49
C GLY A 98 -6.62 -5.66 4.14
N ASP A 99 -7.33 -6.17 3.13
CA ASP A 99 -6.85 -6.20 1.75
C ASP A 99 -7.12 -4.86 1.07
N TYR A 100 -6.07 -4.20 0.58
CA TYR A 100 -6.16 -2.98 -0.22
C TYR A 100 -6.00 -3.35 -1.70
N TYR A 101 -7.04 -3.09 -2.46
CA TYR A 101 -7.06 -3.35 -3.90
C TYR A 101 -6.88 -2.04 -4.65
N ILE A 102 -6.04 -2.08 -5.68
CA ILE A 102 -5.94 -1.02 -6.68
C ILE A 102 -6.63 -1.50 -7.95
N LYS A 103 -7.53 -0.68 -8.47
CA LYS A 103 -8.25 -0.91 -9.71
C LYS A 103 -7.89 0.17 -10.72
N LEU A 104 -7.42 -0.26 -11.89
CA LEU A 104 -7.31 0.57 -13.08
C LEU A 104 -8.49 0.27 -13.99
N ASN A 105 -9.18 1.32 -14.43
CA ASN A 105 -10.19 1.18 -15.48
C ASN A 105 -9.56 1.03 -16.87
N ASP A 106 -10.39 0.68 -17.84
CA ASP A 106 -9.99 0.66 -19.25
C ASP A 106 -9.41 2.02 -19.65
N ILE A 107 -8.31 1.98 -20.40
CA ILE A 107 -7.66 3.16 -20.96
C ILE A 107 -7.96 3.17 -22.45
N VAL A 108 -8.48 4.29 -22.94
CA VAL A 108 -8.62 4.54 -24.38
C VAL A 108 -7.61 5.61 -24.75
N PHE A 109 -6.81 5.35 -25.77
CA PHE A 109 -5.81 6.29 -26.27
C PHE A 109 -6.03 6.55 -27.76
N ASN A 110 -5.65 7.74 -28.21
CA ASN A 110 -5.67 8.14 -29.61
C ASN A 110 -4.36 8.85 -29.94
N SER A 111 -3.62 8.31 -30.91
CA SER A 111 -2.40 8.93 -31.43
C SER A 111 -2.41 8.83 -32.95
N GLU A 112 -2.22 9.96 -33.62
CA GLU A 112 -2.10 10.05 -35.08
C GLU A 112 -3.25 9.35 -35.86
N GLY A 113 -4.47 9.33 -35.30
CA GLY A 113 -5.64 8.72 -35.92
C GLY A 113 -5.80 7.21 -35.65
N ILE A 114 -4.85 6.59 -34.95
CA ILE A 114 -4.98 5.23 -34.40
C ILE A 114 -5.58 5.35 -33.00
N THR A 115 -6.71 4.69 -32.78
CA THR A 115 -7.29 4.53 -31.45
C THR A 115 -6.99 3.13 -30.93
N GLY A 116 -6.56 3.04 -29.68
CA GLY A 116 -6.44 1.77 -29.00
C GLY A 116 -7.13 1.77 -27.66
N LYS A 117 -7.32 0.56 -27.13
CA LYS A 117 -7.92 0.30 -25.83
C LYS A 117 -7.08 -0.71 -25.07
N ILE A 118 -6.67 -0.36 -23.86
CA ILE A 118 -6.07 -1.27 -22.89
C ILE A 118 -7.14 -1.64 -21.87
N THR A 119 -7.38 -2.94 -21.66
CA THR A 119 -8.31 -3.37 -20.61
C THR A 119 -7.78 -3.05 -19.22
N GLY A 120 -8.69 -2.59 -18.36
CA GLY A 120 -8.44 -2.38 -16.94
C GLY A 120 -8.20 -3.69 -16.19
N TYR A 121 -7.74 -3.56 -14.95
CA TYR A 121 -7.46 -4.69 -14.07
C TYR A 121 -7.56 -4.27 -12.60
N GLU A 122 -7.61 -5.26 -11.72
CA GLU A 122 -7.58 -5.07 -10.27
C GLU A 122 -6.55 -6.01 -9.66
N PHE A 123 -5.81 -5.53 -8.67
CA PHE A 123 -4.85 -6.35 -7.93
C PHE A 123 -4.77 -5.92 -6.46
N ILE A 124 -4.28 -6.84 -5.61
CA ILE A 124 -4.08 -6.58 -4.17
C ILE A 124 -2.70 -5.96 -3.98
N LEU A 125 -2.69 -4.69 -3.58
CA LEU A 125 -1.48 -3.93 -3.30
C LEU A 125 -0.92 -4.21 -1.90
N LEU A 126 -1.77 -4.40 -0.89
CA LEU A 126 -1.34 -4.61 0.49
C LEU A 126 -2.35 -5.49 1.23
N LYS A 127 -1.86 -6.33 2.14
CA LYS A 127 -2.65 -7.02 3.17
C LYS A 127 -2.12 -6.62 4.55
N ASP A 128 -2.80 -5.71 5.23
CA ASP A 128 -2.26 -5.07 6.45
C ASP A 128 -2.25 -5.97 7.70
N TYR A 129 -3.00 -7.06 7.69
CA TYR A 129 -3.03 -8.06 8.75
C TYR A 129 -1.84 -9.02 8.71
N LEU A 130 -1.07 -9.07 7.61
CA LEU A 130 0.08 -9.97 7.50
C LEU A 130 1.25 -9.49 8.38
N GLU A 131 1.98 -10.44 8.95
CA GLU A 131 3.19 -10.21 9.73
C GLU A 131 4.44 -10.13 8.86
N ALA A 132 5.55 -9.64 9.43
CA ALA A 132 6.82 -9.56 8.71
C ALA A 132 7.24 -10.93 8.13
N ASN A 133 7.80 -10.90 6.91
CA ASN A 133 8.17 -12.04 6.06
C ASN A 133 7.00 -12.86 5.48
N GLN A 134 5.75 -12.55 5.80
CA GLN A 134 4.62 -13.17 5.12
C GLN A 134 4.41 -12.58 3.73
N THR A 135 3.86 -13.40 2.84
CA THR A 135 3.71 -13.08 1.42
C THR A 135 2.28 -13.28 0.94
N TRP A 136 1.98 -12.68 -0.21
CA TRP A 136 0.78 -12.97 -0.98
C TRP A 136 1.10 -12.94 -2.46
N THR A 137 0.29 -13.61 -3.27
CA THR A 137 0.48 -13.67 -4.71
C THR A 137 -0.81 -13.31 -5.43
N GLY A 138 -0.65 -12.93 -6.69
CA GLY A 138 -1.76 -12.73 -7.59
C GLY A 138 -1.29 -12.61 -9.03
N SER A 139 -2.25 -12.48 -9.93
CA SER A 139 -1.98 -12.19 -11.33
C SER A 139 -3.11 -11.39 -11.94
N PHE A 140 -2.78 -10.57 -12.93
CA PHE A 140 -3.75 -9.89 -13.77
C PHE A 140 -3.30 -9.99 -15.24
N SER A 141 -4.22 -9.72 -16.15
CA SER A 141 -3.93 -9.66 -17.57
C SER A 141 -4.54 -8.42 -18.17
N GLN A 142 -3.83 -7.85 -19.12
CA GLN A 142 -4.29 -6.72 -19.90
C GLN A 142 -4.25 -7.10 -21.38
N GLU A 143 -5.23 -6.61 -22.11
CA GLU A 143 -5.30 -6.76 -23.55
C GLU A 143 -5.31 -5.37 -24.18
N THR A 144 -4.39 -5.15 -25.12
CA THR A 144 -4.34 -3.94 -25.94
C THR A 144 -4.89 -4.25 -27.31
N SER A 145 -5.94 -3.52 -27.70
CA SER A 145 -6.59 -3.62 -29.01
C SER A 145 -6.45 -2.31 -29.76
N TYR A 146 -6.49 -2.38 -31.10
CA TYR A 146 -6.35 -1.22 -32.00
C TYR A 146 -7.49 -1.20 -33.01
N ASN A 147 -7.88 -0.01 -33.47
CA ASN A 147 -8.85 0.17 -34.55
C ASN A 147 -8.27 -0.12 -35.96
N ILE A 148 -7.33 -1.06 -36.07
CA ILE A 148 -6.68 -1.43 -37.33
C ILE A 148 -7.22 -2.79 -37.77
N PRO A 149 -7.86 -2.89 -38.96
CA PRO A 149 -8.40 -4.15 -39.44
C PRO A 149 -7.35 -5.26 -39.46
N ASN A 150 -7.70 -6.42 -38.88
CA ASN A 150 -6.87 -7.63 -38.79
C ASN A 150 -5.57 -7.50 -37.98
N PHE A 151 -5.36 -6.40 -37.25
CA PHE A 151 -4.24 -6.31 -36.31
C PHE A 151 -4.56 -7.13 -35.05
N PRO A 152 -3.70 -8.07 -34.62
CA PRO A 152 -3.97 -8.89 -33.44
C PRO A 152 -3.91 -8.07 -32.15
N ASN A 153 -4.70 -8.47 -31.16
CA ASN A 153 -4.61 -7.88 -29.83
C ASN A 153 -3.31 -8.32 -29.15
N ILE A 154 -2.69 -7.40 -28.41
CA ILE A 154 -1.47 -7.66 -27.64
C ILE A 154 -1.89 -8.02 -26.23
N LYS A 155 -1.55 -9.23 -25.78
CA LYS A 155 -1.83 -9.68 -24.41
C LYS A 155 -0.59 -9.59 -23.55
N MET A 156 -0.74 -8.93 -22.39
CA MET A 156 0.25 -8.92 -21.32
C MET A 156 -0.33 -9.63 -20.11
N THR A 157 0.44 -10.55 -19.53
CA THR A 157 0.11 -11.18 -18.24
C THR A 157 1.15 -10.79 -17.21
N SER A 158 0.69 -10.33 -16.06
CA SER A 158 1.54 -9.97 -14.93
C SER A 158 1.25 -10.88 -13.75
N LYS A 159 2.29 -11.44 -13.16
CA LYS A 159 2.24 -12.14 -11.87
C LYS A 159 2.97 -11.30 -10.85
N TYR A 160 2.48 -11.31 -9.61
CA TYR A 160 3.16 -10.58 -8.55
C TYR A 160 3.19 -11.38 -7.25
N THR A 161 4.23 -11.10 -6.47
CA THR A 161 4.41 -11.56 -5.10
C THR A 161 4.63 -10.34 -4.21
N GLY A 162 3.71 -10.11 -3.29
CA GLY A 162 3.89 -9.16 -2.20
C GLY A 162 4.59 -9.81 -1.00
N THR A 163 5.40 -9.04 -0.28
CA THR A 163 6.11 -9.49 0.92
C THR A 163 6.15 -8.36 1.95
N ILE A 164 5.67 -8.59 3.17
CA ILE A 164 5.89 -7.67 4.28
C ILE A 164 7.36 -7.76 4.69
N LEU A 165 8.10 -6.66 4.58
CA LEU A 165 9.51 -6.58 4.97
C LEU A 165 9.63 -6.20 6.44
N GLU A 166 8.85 -5.20 6.88
CA GLU A 166 8.82 -4.70 8.25
C GLU A 166 7.39 -4.29 8.60
N LYS A 167 7.00 -4.41 9.87
CA LYS A 167 5.67 -4.01 10.36
C LYS A 167 5.79 -3.41 11.76
N GLY A 168 4.99 -2.36 12.02
CA GLY A 168 4.99 -1.67 13.32
C GLY A 168 6.25 -0.83 13.57
N VAL A 169 7.04 -0.54 12.53
CA VAL A 169 8.28 0.24 12.67
C VAL A 169 8.01 1.74 12.64
N THR A 170 8.99 2.53 13.07
CA THR A 170 8.99 3.99 12.85
C THR A 170 9.85 4.32 11.65
N ALA A 171 9.32 5.09 10.70
CA ALA A 171 10.07 5.58 9.54
C ALA A 171 10.11 7.11 9.55
N THR A 172 11.26 7.69 9.18
CA THR A 172 11.42 9.14 9.05
C THR A 172 11.51 9.51 7.57
N ILE A 173 10.57 10.33 7.10
CA ILE A 173 10.51 10.85 5.73
C ILE A 173 10.58 12.37 5.81
N LYS A 174 11.55 12.99 5.10
CA LYS A 174 11.74 14.44 5.09
C LYS A 174 11.70 15.11 6.48
N GLY A 175 12.28 14.44 7.50
CA GLY A 175 12.34 14.95 8.88
C GLY A 175 11.08 14.71 9.73
N VAL A 176 10.02 14.14 9.17
CA VAL A 176 8.80 13.75 9.91
C VAL A 176 8.85 12.26 10.24
N SER A 177 8.68 11.92 11.51
CA SER A 177 8.61 10.52 11.97
C SER A 177 7.18 10.00 11.99
N TYR A 178 6.96 8.90 11.27
CA TYR A 178 5.71 8.17 11.20
C TYR A 178 5.85 6.86 11.99
N LYS A 179 4.93 6.62 12.92
CA LYS A 179 4.85 5.37 13.70
C LYS A 179 3.96 4.36 12.97
N ASP A 180 4.00 3.11 13.43
CA ASP A 180 3.17 2.03 12.93
C ASP A 180 3.21 1.94 11.39
N VAL A 181 4.43 1.80 10.86
CA VAL A 181 4.68 1.71 9.43
C VAL A 181 4.79 0.25 9.01
N ILE A 182 4.13 -0.10 7.91
CA ILE A 182 4.37 -1.33 7.17
C ILE A 182 5.29 -0.98 5.99
N LYS A 183 6.45 -1.63 5.94
CA LYS A 183 7.29 -1.68 4.75
C LYS A 183 7.00 -2.99 4.03
N PHE A 184 6.69 -2.94 2.74
CA PHE A 184 6.49 -4.15 1.94
C PHE A 184 7.07 -3.99 0.54
N LYS A 185 7.28 -5.13 -0.14
CA LYS A 185 7.76 -5.19 -1.52
C LYS A 185 6.73 -5.88 -2.39
N ILE A 186 6.51 -5.37 -3.59
CA ILE A 186 5.87 -6.09 -4.69
C ILE A 186 6.96 -6.47 -5.70
N HIS A 187 7.19 -7.76 -5.87
CA HIS A 187 7.93 -8.30 -7.01
C HIS A 187 6.93 -8.62 -8.11
N GLN A 188 7.04 -7.98 -9.27
CA GLN A 188 6.17 -8.21 -10.41
C GLN A 188 6.96 -8.74 -11.59
N GLU A 189 6.43 -9.78 -12.25
CA GLU A 189 6.92 -10.32 -13.51
C GLU A 189 5.83 -10.14 -14.57
N SER A 190 6.12 -9.37 -15.61
CA SER A 190 5.23 -9.09 -16.73
C SER A 190 5.74 -9.78 -17.99
N LYS A 191 4.83 -10.42 -18.73
CA LYS A 191 5.13 -11.07 -20.00
C LYS A 191 4.14 -10.64 -21.07
N VAL A 192 4.66 -10.04 -22.14
CA VAL A 192 3.93 -9.84 -23.39
C VAL A 192 4.04 -11.13 -24.22
N GLU A 193 2.94 -11.53 -24.85
CA GLU A 193 2.94 -12.70 -25.72
C GLU A 193 3.95 -12.54 -26.87
N GLY A 194 4.81 -13.54 -27.08
CA GLY A 194 5.88 -13.49 -28.07
C GLY A 194 7.19 -12.83 -27.58
N GLU A 195 7.21 -12.23 -26.40
CA GLU A 195 8.38 -11.57 -25.82
C GLU A 195 8.92 -12.26 -24.56
N GLY A 196 10.12 -11.84 -24.14
CA GLY A 196 10.70 -12.22 -22.85
C GLY A 196 9.96 -11.58 -21.68
N ALA A 197 9.95 -12.25 -20.53
CA ALA A 197 9.40 -11.65 -19.32
C ALA A 197 10.36 -10.60 -18.75
N VAL A 198 9.80 -9.52 -18.21
CA VAL A 198 10.51 -8.47 -17.48
C VAL A 198 10.06 -8.46 -16.03
N SER A 199 10.97 -8.19 -15.10
CA SER A 199 10.65 -8.11 -13.68
C SER A 199 11.00 -6.75 -13.09
N VAL A 200 10.21 -6.34 -12.11
CA VAL A 200 10.38 -5.09 -11.37
C VAL A 200 10.07 -5.31 -9.89
N ASP A 201 10.92 -4.76 -9.03
CA ASP A 201 10.69 -4.67 -7.60
C ASP A 201 10.26 -3.25 -7.24
N THR A 202 9.16 -3.13 -6.50
CA THR A 202 8.75 -1.86 -5.88
C THR A 202 8.56 -2.03 -4.39
N GLU A 203 9.25 -1.21 -3.61
CA GLU A 203 9.08 -1.12 -2.15
C GLU A 203 8.13 0.03 -1.80
N TYR A 204 7.30 -0.19 -0.79
CA TYR A 204 6.34 0.78 -0.27
C TYR A 204 6.47 0.87 1.25
N TRP A 205 6.28 2.07 1.78
CA TRP A 205 6.10 2.36 3.20
C TRP A 205 4.73 2.97 3.37
N VAL A 206 3.90 2.35 4.21
CA VAL A 206 2.54 2.78 4.49
C VAL A 206 2.40 2.99 5.99
N ALA A 207 2.08 4.21 6.41
CA ALA A 207 1.91 4.55 7.82
C ALA A 207 0.43 4.49 8.21
N LYS A 208 0.15 3.92 9.39
CA LYS A 208 -1.21 3.88 9.94
C LYS A 208 -1.83 5.27 9.98
N ASP A 209 -3.11 5.36 9.56
CA ASP A 209 -3.88 6.60 9.49
C ASP A 209 -3.36 7.68 8.53
N VAL A 210 -2.36 7.36 7.71
CA VAL A 210 -1.77 8.29 6.74
C VAL A 210 -1.93 7.76 5.33
N GLY A 211 -1.48 6.53 5.02
CA GLY A 211 -1.37 6.03 3.64
C GLY A 211 0.09 5.83 3.23
N ILE A 212 0.35 5.80 1.91
CA ILE A 212 1.71 5.68 1.38
C ILE A 212 2.52 6.92 1.79
N ILE A 213 3.62 6.70 2.51
CA ILE A 213 4.58 7.73 2.92
C ILE A 213 5.86 7.72 2.08
N ARG A 214 6.18 6.59 1.44
CA ARG A 214 7.28 6.45 0.48
C ARG A 214 7.02 5.29 -0.47
N SER A 215 7.48 5.40 -1.72
CA SER A 215 7.68 4.26 -2.61
C SER A 215 9.03 4.34 -3.31
N LYS A 216 9.58 3.18 -3.71
CA LYS A 216 10.84 3.09 -4.44
C LYS A 216 10.79 1.99 -5.50
N THR A 217 11.14 2.34 -6.73
CA THR A 217 11.28 1.42 -7.87
C THR A 217 12.60 1.70 -8.57
N GLY A 218 13.57 0.79 -8.49
CA GLY A 218 14.93 1.06 -8.95
C GLY A 218 15.52 2.30 -8.26
N ASP A 219 15.92 3.29 -9.06
CA ASP A 219 16.43 4.58 -8.58
C ASP A 219 15.32 5.65 -8.38
N SER A 220 14.10 5.38 -8.82
CA SER A 220 12.98 6.30 -8.64
C SER A 220 12.42 6.22 -7.23
N VAL A 221 12.33 7.35 -6.56
CA VAL A 221 11.77 7.46 -5.20
C VAL A 221 10.63 8.48 -5.19
N SER A 222 9.53 8.11 -4.54
CA SER A 222 8.43 9.03 -4.20
C SER A 222 8.36 9.14 -2.68
N GLU A 223 8.28 10.36 -2.15
CA GLU A 223 8.22 10.62 -0.71
C GLU A 223 7.08 11.56 -0.35
N LEU A 224 6.37 11.28 0.74
CA LEU A 224 5.32 12.16 1.23
C LEU A 224 5.89 13.46 1.79
N THR A 225 5.38 14.56 1.26
CA THR A 225 5.67 15.92 1.74
C THR A 225 4.57 16.40 2.69
N SER A 226 3.29 16.19 2.35
CA SER A 226 2.15 16.54 3.20
C SER A 226 0.90 15.72 2.87
N TYR A 227 -0.08 15.69 3.76
CA TYR A 227 -1.35 15.00 3.54
C TYR A 227 -2.52 15.71 4.24
N ILE A 228 -3.73 15.47 3.74
CA ILE A 228 -5.00 15.88 4.36
C ILE A 228 -5.84 14.61 4.56
N LYS A 229 -6.27 14.38 5.80
CA LYS A 229 -7.25 13.35 6.17
C LYS A 229 -8.55 14.04 6.57
N LYS A 230 -9.66 13.64 5.93
CA LYS A 230 -11.02 14.10 6.25
C LYS A 230 -11.71 13.17 7.22
#